data_AF-A0A3D3NZK9-F1
#
_entry.id   AF-A0A3D3NZK9-F1
#
_cell.length_a   1.000
_cell.length_b   1.000
_cell.length_c   1.000
_cell.angle_alpha   90.00
_cell.angle_beta   90.00
_cell.angle_gamma   90.00
#
_symmetry.space_group_name_H-M   'P 1'
#
loop_
_entity.id
_entity.type
_entity.pdbx_description
1 polymer ?
#
loop_
_entity_poly.entity_id
_entity_poly.type
_entity_poly.pdbx_seq_one_letter_code
_entity_poly.pdbx_strand_id
1 'polypeptide(L)' 'LLPASRYDSNAHDSPQLPLVLAGGGGGTLRGGRCVEFDKKDENRKLCRLHLALMERMGVKTDRFGDADNSLGELA' A
#
# COMPACT_ATOMS: atom_id res chain seq x y z
N LEU A 1 -12.26 32.75 16.51
CA LEU A 1 -11.46 32.18 17.61
C LEU A 1 -11.39 30.68 17.40
N LEU A 2 -10.23 30.14 16.99
CA LEU A 2 -9.98 28.68 16.95
C LEU A 2 -9.68 28.21 18.38
N PRO A 3 -9.98 26.94 18.70
CA PRO A 3 -8.85 26.02 18.81
C PRO A 3 -9.11 24.66 18.17
N ALA A 4 -8.09 24.17 17.48
CA ALA A 4 -7.94 22.77 17.11
C ALA A 4 -7.53 21.95 18.35
N SER A 5 -7.97 20.70 18.43
CA SER A 5 -7.18 19.61 19.02
C SER A 5 -7.82 18.26 18.75
N ARG A 6 -7.13 17.45 17.92
CA ARG A 6 -7.25 15.99 17.86
C ARG A 6 -6.95 15.41 19.25
N TYR A 7 -7.96 15.27 20.11
CA TYR A 7 -7.83 14.57 21.39
C TYR A 7 -8.13 13.07 21.24
N ASP A 8 -7.32 12.39 20.42
CA ASP A 8 -6.97 10.99 20.66
C ASP A 8 -5.54 10.78 20.15
N SER A 9 -4.58 10.86 21.08
CA SER A 9 -3.16 10.67 20.80
C SER A 9 -2.76 9.19 20.71
N ASN A 10 -3.71 8.26 20.86
CA ASN A 10 -3.46 6.82 20.80
C ASN A 10 -3.92 6.21 19.47
N ALA A 11 -4.75 6.92 18.71
CA ALA A 11 -5.17 6.51 17.38
C ALA A 11 -4.14 6.98 16.34
N HIS A 12 -3.07 6.21 16.15
CA HIS A 12 -2.22 6.28 14.96
C HIS A 12 -2.96 5.70 13.74
N ASP A 13 -4.15 6.20 13.46
CA ASP A 13 -4.92 5.80 12.30
C ASP A 13 -4.53 6.69 11.12
N SER A 14 -4.01 6.06 10.07
CA SER A 14 -3.67 6.71 8.80
C SER A 14 -4.58 6.12 7.73
N PRO A 15 -5.89 6.47 7.76
CA PRO A 15 -6.87 5.76 6.97
C PRO A 15 -6.63 5.95 5.49
N GLN A 16 -5.95 7.02 5.04
CA GLN A 16 -5.63 7.27 3.63
C GLN A 16 -4.24 7.89 3.52
N LEU A 17 -3.23 7.06 3.25
CA LEU A 17 -1.86 7.50 3.02
C LEU A 17 -1.59 7.52 1.50
N PRO A 18 -1.35 8.70 0.89
CA PRO A 18 -0.91 8.75 -0.49
C PRO A 18 0.49 8.13 -0.60
N LEU A 19 0.67 7.28 -1.61
CA LEU A 19 1.92 6.60 -1.88
C LEU A 19 2.41 6.90 -3.29
N VAL A 20 3.72 7.12 -3.42
CA VAL A 20 4.40 7.23 -4.72
C VAL A 20 5.34 6.05 -4.87
N LEU A 21 5.15 5.26 -5.93
CA LEU A 21 6.08 4.19 -6.32
C LEU A 21 6.84 4.62 -7.57
N ALA A 22 8.17 4.61 -7.49
CA ALA A 22 9.06 5.02 -8.57
C ALA A 22 10.00 3.87 -8.98
N GLY A 23 10.34 3.84 -10.26
CA GLY A 23 11.15 2.78 -10.88
C GLY A 23 10.31 1.79 -11.70
N GLY A 24 11.00 0.94 -12.48
CA GLY A 24 10.35 -0.01 -13.40
C GLY A 24 10.27 -1.44 -12.87
N GLY A 25 10.80 -1.74 -11.68
CA GLY A 25 10.82 -3.08 -11.10
C GLY A 25 11.38 -4.15 -12.04
N GLY A 26 12.46 -3.85 -12.78
CA GLY A 26 13.01 -4.76 -13.78
C GLY A 26 12.12 -4.97 -15.02
N GLY A 27 11.21 -4.03 -15.31
CA GLY A 27 10.24 -4.14 -16.41
C GLY A 27 8.89 -4.74 -16.00
N THR A 28 8.69 -5.04 -14.72
CA THR A 28 7.48 -5.70 -14.19
C THR A 28 6.49 -4.74 -13.53
N LEU A 29 6.80 -3.45 -13.51
CA LEU A 29 5.93 -2.40 -12.98
C LEU A 29 5.47 -1.47 -14.09
N ARG A 30 4.15 -1.32 -14.23
CA ARG A 30 3.54 -0.34 -15.11
C ARG A 30 3.40 0.99 -14.37
N GLY A 31 4.24 1.96 -14.73
CA GLY A 31 4.19 3.33 -14.20
C GLY A 31 3.23 4.25 -14.96
N GLY A 32 3.32 5.55 -14.70
CA GLY A 32 2.59 6.59 -15.45
C GLY A 32 1.08 6.66 -15.18
N ARG A 33 0.65 6.21 -14.00
CA ARG A 33 -0.77 6.10 -13.63
C ARG A 33 -0.98 6.38 -12.15
N CYS A 34 -2.20 6.80 -11.83
CA CYS A 34 -2.74 6.83 -10.48
C CYS A 34 -3.61 5.59 -10.28
N VAL A 35 -3.42 4.87 -9.18
CA VAL A 35 -4.29 3.76 -8.78
C VAL A 35 -4.98 4.17 -7.50
N GLU A 36 -6.30 4.21 -7.54
CA GLU A 36 -7.13 4.57 -6.40
C GLU A 36 -7.85 3.32 -5.90
N PHE A 37 -7.86 3.15 -4.58
CA PHE A 37 -8.57 2.06 -3.92
C PHE A 37 -9.64 2.64 -3.01
N ASP A 38 -10.87 2.18 -3.20
CA ASP A 38 -11.99 2.55 -2.33
C ASP A 38 -11.76 2.05 -0.90
N LYS A 39 -12.35 2.74 0.09
CA LYS A 39 -12.18 2.38 1.51
C LYS A 39 -12.60 0.93 1.85
N LYS A 40 -13.48 0.34 1.05
CA LYS A 40 -13.99 -1.03 1.21
C LYS A 40 -13.24 -2.05 0.35
N ASP A 41 -12.27 -1.61 -0.44
CA ASP A 41 -11.48 -2.48 -1.29
C ASP A 41 -10.46 -3.26 -0.45
N GLU A 42 -10.50 -4.58 -0.53
CA GLU A 42 -9.55 -5.47 0.15
C GLU A 42 -8.11 -5.29 -0.35
N ASN A 43 -7.92 -4.71 -1.55
CA ASN A 43 -6.62 -4.36 -2.09
C ASN A 43 -5.99 -3.13 -1.40
N ARG A 44 -6.76 -2.40 -0.59
CA ARG A 44 -6.33 -1.21 0.13
C ARG A 44 -5.50 -1.53 1.39
N LYS A 45 -4.51 -2.39 1.24
CA LYS A 45 -3.59 -2.85 2.29
C LYS A 45 -2.16 -2.64 1.82
N LEU A 46 -1.39 -1.82 2.54
CA LEU A 46 0.00 -1.54 2.20
C LEU A 46 0.88 -2.81 2.22
N CYS A 47 0.52 -3.81 3.03
CA CYS A 47 1.22 -5.09 3.08
C CYS A 47 1.16 -5.87 1.75
N ARG A 48 0.10 -5.71 0.95
CA ARG A 48 -0.01 -6.32 -0.39
C ARG A 48 1.03 -5.76 -1.35
N LEU A 49 1.30 -4.45 -1.25
CA LEU A 49 2.38 -3.83 -2.02
C LEU A 49 3.73 -4.42 -1.62
N HIS A 50 3.98 -4.61 -0.32
CA HIS A 50 5.21 -5.23 0.16
C HIS A 50 5.38 -6.65 -0.36
N LEU A 51 4.32 -7.48 -0.33
CA LEU A 51 4.34 -8.82 -0.93
C LEU A 51 4.73 -8.76 -2.41
N ALA A 52 4.09 -7.88 -3.18
CA ALA A 52 4.36 -7.74 -4.60
C ALA A 52 5.79 -7.27 -4.91
N LEU A 53 6.40 -6.45 -4.05
CA LEU A 53 7.79 -6.03 -4.16
C LEU A 53 8.75 -7.15 -3.76
N MET A 54 8.48 -7.87 -2.68
CA MET A 54 9.26 -9.02 -2.23
C MET A 54 9.32 -10.13 -3.28
N GLU A 55 8.18 -10.47 -3.89
CA GLU A 55 8.12 -11.44 -4.99
C GLU A 55 9.04 -11.05 -6.15
N ARG A 56 9.05 -9.77 -6.54
CA ARG A 56 9.93 -9.23 -7.59
C ARG A 56 11.41 -9.25 -7.22
N MET A 57 11.71 -9.20 -5.93
CA MET A 57 13.07 -9.31 -5.39
C MET A 57 13.51 -10.77 -5.17
N GLY A 58 12.67 -11.75 -5.54
CA GLY A 58 12.96 -13.18 -5.36
C GLY A 58 12.73 -13.69 -3.93
N VAL A 59 12.12 -12.90 -3.06
CA VAL A 59 11.75 -13.30 -1.70
C VAL A 59 10.34 -13.87 -1.73
N LYS A 60 10.20 -15.18 -1.51
CA LYS A 60 8.90 -15.85 -1.44
C LYS A 60 8.39 -15.85 -0.01
N THR A 61 7.15 -15.40 0.19
CA THR A 61 6.50 -15.36 1.50
C THR A 61 4.99 -15.44 1.27
N ASP A 62 4.33 -16.36 1.97
CA ASP A 62 2.89 -16.61 1.80
C ASP A 62 2.02 -15.53 2.47
N ARG A 63 2.58 -14.78 3.43
CA ARG A 63 1.85 -13.75 4.19
C ARG A 63 2.76 -12.67 4.75
N PHE A 64 2.34 -11.42 4.67
CA PHE A 64 3.00 -10.30 5.33
C PHE A 64 1.97 -9.39 5.99
N GLY A 65 2.12 -9.14 7.29
CA GLY A 65 1.14 -8.38 8.07
C GLY A 65 -0.28 -8.95 7.94
N ASP A 66 -1.18 -8.16 7.38
CA ASP A 66 -2.60 -8.46 7.14
C ASP A 66 -2.92 -8.88 5.70
N ALA A 67 -1.90 -9.18 4.88
CA ALA A 67 -2.04 -9.59 3.49
C ALA A 67 -1.47 -11.00 3.27
N ASP A 68 -2.22 -11.83 2.54
CA ASP A 68 -1.91 -13.21 2.13
C ASP A 68 -1.78 -13.38 0.60
N ASN A 69 -1.86 -12.28 -0.14
CA ASN A 69 -1.71 -12.22 -1.58
C ASN A 69 -1.16 -10.85 -2.01
N SER A 70 -0.41 -10.85 -3.11
CA SER A 70 0.25 -9.66 -3.64
C SER A 70 -0.73 -8.69 -4.32
N LEU A 71 -0.31 -7.43 -4.44
CA LEU A 71 -1.03 -6.39 -5.14
C LEU A 71 -0.95 -6.61 -6.67
N GLY A 72 -2.09 -6.94 -7.28
CA GLY A 72 -2.17 -7.30 -8.70
C GLY A 72 -2.11 -6.10 -9.64
N GLU A 73 -2.41 -4.92 -9.11
CA GLU A 73 -2.49 -3.68 -9.87
C GLU A 73 -1.12 -3.20 -10.32
N LEU A 74 0.01 -3.85 -10.02
CA LEU A 74 1.35 -3.36 -10.36
C LEU A 74 1.77 -3.57 -11.83
N ALA A 75 1.15 -4.51 -12.55
CA ALA A 75 1.47 -4.85 -13.94
C ALA A 75 0.69 -4.04 -15.00
#